data_AF-X1TP84-F1
#
_entry.id   AF-X1TP84-F1
#
_cell.length_a   1.000
_cell.length_b   1.000
_cell.length_c   1.000
_cell.angle_alpha   90.00
_cell.angle_beta   90.00
_cell.angle_gamma   90.00
#
_symmetry.space_group_name_H-M   'P 1'
#
loop_
_entity.id
_entity.type
_entity.pdbx_description
1 polymer ?
#
loop_
_entity_poly.entity_id
_entity_poly.type
_entity_poly.pdbx_seq_one_letter_code
_entity_poly.pdbx_strand_id
1 'polypeptide(L)'
;LMLGALLAAVLISFLFKIVQWITGLFDKRFLRYTIYYWGILLIAASLIIKSNYVFHLPRNIPVVLPLCLIILLINLLISRRSGYSPVGLFNRINFVITYPVFEEIAFRGLILPILVRHQSLGEKFTLELGNGLFPKLSLAVIITAVLFAVSHLQYYKLNAESIRFMLFAVSGGLFFGVIAQATESILLTIPLHIAFNSSAALYAYRTTKQQRK
;
A
#
# COMPACT_ATOMS: atom_id res chain seq x y z
N LEU A 1 -14.83 -19.85 0.08
CA LEU A 1 -15.97 -19.16 -0.57
C LEU A 1 -15.57 -17.73 -0.91
N MET A 2 -15.95 -17.20 -2.07
CA MET A 2 -15.59 -15.84 -2.54
C MET A 2 -15.98 -14.75 -1.51
N LEU A 3 -17.16 -14.88 -0.90
CA LEU A 3 -17.61 -13.96 0.15
C LEU A 3 -16.62 -13.92 1.34
N GLY A 4 -16.11 -15.07 1.77
CA GLY A 4 -15.13 -15.14 2.85
C GLY A 4 -13.82 -14.44 2.53
N ALA A 5 -13.35 -14.52 1.27
CA ALA A 5 -12.16 -13.80 0.82
C ALA A 5 -12.37 -12.27 0.80
N LEU A 6 -13.54 -11.81 0.35
CA LEU A 6 -13.89 -10.38 0.39
C LEU A 6 -14.03 -9.87 1.83
N LEU A 7 -14.65 -10.64 2.72
CA LEU A 7 -14.76 -10.30 4.14
C LEU A 7 -13.37 -10.23 4.80
N ALA A 8 -12.49 -11.19 4.51
CA ALA A 8 -11.10 -11.17 4.99
C ALA A 8 -10.35 -9.94 4.45
N ALA A 9 -10.51 -9.61 3.17
CA ALA A 9 -9.90 -8.44 2.55
C ALA A 9 -10.33 -7.15 3.25
N VAL A 10 -11.63 -6.97 3.51
CA VAL A 10 -12.16 -5.82 4.24
C VAL A 10 -11.62 -5.80 5.68
N LEU A 11 -11.67 -6.93 6.39
CA LEU A 11 -11.20 -7.02 7.78
C LEU A 11 -9.71 -6.63 7.90
N ILE A 12 -8.85 -7.16 7.03
CA ILE A 12 -7.41 -6.81 7.02
C ILE A 12 -7.22 -5.33 6.69
N SER A 13 -7.98 -4.79 5.72
CA SER A 13 -7.90 -3.37 5.34
C SER A 13 -8.21 -2.43 6.50
N PHE A 14 -9.14 -2.84 7.38
CA PHE A 14 -9.56 -2.05 8.53
C PHE A 14 -8.93 -2.49 9.87
N LEU A 15 -7.99 -3.45 9.83
CA LEU A 15 -7.37 -4.02 11.02
C LEU A 15 -6.63 -2.97 11.85
N PHE A 16 -5.98 -2.00 11.19
CA PHE A 16 -5.28 -0.91 11.89
C PHE A 16 -6.23 -0.17 12.84
N LYS A 17 -7.46 0.14 12.40
CA LYS A 17 -8.42 0.87 13.23
C LYS A 17 -8.88 0.05 14.43
N ILE A 18 -9.05 -1.25 14.25
CA ILE A 18 -9.36 -2.18 15.34
C ILE A 18 -8.22 -2.19 16.37
N VAL A 19 -6.97 -2.33 15.92
CA VAL A 19 -5.79 -2.29 16.80
C VAL A 19 -5.66 -0.95 17.51
N GLN A 20 -5.91 0.16 16.81
CA GLN A 20 -5.92 1.50 17.40
C GLN A 20 -6.95 1.62 18.52
N TRP A 21 -8.17 1.11 18.28
CA TRP A 21 -9.23 1.14 19.28
C TRP A 21 -8.86 0.30 20.51
N ILE A 22 -8.39 -0.94 20.31
CA ILE A 22 -7.98 -1.84 21.40
C ILE A 22 -6.84 -1.22 22.21
N THR A 23 -5.77 -0.74 21.57
CA THR A 23 -4.64 -0.11 22.28
C THR A 23 -5.06 1.13 23.06
N GLY A 24 -6.01 1.90 22.53
CA GLY A 24 -6.58 3.06 23.20
C GLY A 24 -7.43 2.75 24.43
N LEU A 25 -7.99 1.53 24.54
CA LEU A 25 -8.71 1.08 25.74
C LEU A 25 -7.76 0.85 26.92
N PHE A 26 -6.51 0.47 26.66
CA PHE A 26 -5.51 0.25 27.70
C PHE A 26 -4.88 1.56 28.17
N ASP A 27 -4.28 2.33 27.25
CA ASP A 27 -3.68 3.63 27.56
C ASP A 27 -3.57 4.49 26.29
N LYS A 28 -4.04 5.73 26.36
CA LYS A 28 -3.96 6.70 25.26
C LYS A 28 -2.52 6.97 24.80
N ARG A 29 -1.52 6.79 25.67
CA ARG A 29 -0.08 6.92 25.32
C ARG A 29 0.37 5.88 24.30
N PHE A 30 -0.27 4.71 24.22
CA PHE A 30 0.08 3.68 23.26
C PHE A 30 -0.43 3.94 21.85
N LEU A 31 -1.36 4.89 21.66
CA LEU A 31 -1.92 5.20 20.34
C LEU A 31 -0.87 5.58 19.31
N ARG A 32 0.20 6.27 19.72
CA ARG A 32 1.32 6.63 18.82
C ARG A 32 2.14 5.43 18.32
N TYR A 33 2.03 4.27 18.99
CA TYR A 33 2.74 3.03 18.67
C TYR A 33 1.84 1.99 17.98
N THR A 34 0.57 2.32 17.71
CA THR A 34 -0.41 1.46 17.03
C THR A 34 0.15 0.77 15.80
N ILE A 35 0.91 1.50 14.98
CA ILE A 35 1.49 0.97 13.75
C ILE A 35 2.40 -0.25 13.96
N TYR A 36 3.13 -0.29 15.08
CA TYR A 36 4.02 -1.40 15.39
C TYR A 36 3.23 -2.64 15.83
N TYR A 37 2.19 -2.45 16.67
CA TYR A 37 1.29 -3.55 17.05
C TYR A 37 0.56 -4.12 15.84
N TRP A 38 0.08 -3.25 14.95
CA TRP A 38 -0.54 -3.65 13.69
C TRP A 38 0.45 -4.41 12.79
N GLY A 39 1.67 -3.91 12.63
CA GLY A 39 2.72 -4.58 11.86
C GLY A 39 3.09 -5.97 12.40
N ILE A 40 3.21 -6.12 13.72
CA ILE A 40 3.46 -7.43 14.35
C ILE A 40 2.33 -8.40 14.02
N LEU A 41 1.06 -7.97 14.11
CA LEU A 41 -0.09 -8.80 13.76
C LEU A 41 -0.09 -9.20 12.28
N LEU A 42 0.28 -8.28 11.37
CA LEU A 42 0.39 -8.60 9.95
C LEU A 42 1.50 -9.61 9.65
N ILE A 43 2.65 -9.49 10.30
CA ILE A 43 3.75 -10.45 10.17
C ILE A 43 3.33 -11.81 10.74
N ALA A 44 2.68 -11.84 11.90
CA ALA A 44 2.16 -13.09 12.47
C ALA A 44 1.13 -13.73 11.52
N ALA A 45 0.21 -12.94 10.95
CA ALA A 45 -0.75 -13.41 9.97
C ALA A 45 -0.07 -13.94 8.70
N SER A 46 1.00 -13.28 8.21
CA SER A 46 1.73 -13.72 7.02
C SER A 46 2.46 -15.05 7.23
N LEU A 47 2.91 -15.36 8.45
CA LEU A 47 3.52 -16.65 8.75
C LEU A 47 2.50 -17.80 8.77
N ILE A 48 1.23 -17.50 9.08
CA ILE A 48 0.15 -18.50 9.18
C ILE A 48 -0.52 -18.75 7.82
N ILE A 49 -0.70 -17.69 7.02
CA ILE A 49 -1.39 -17.78 5.73
C ILE A 49 -0.43 -18.38 4.69
N LYS A 50 -0.64 -19.66 4.35
CA LYS A 50 0.10 -20.35 3.28
C LYS A 50 -0.02 -19.59 1.95
N SER A 51 1.01 -19.61 1.10
CA SER A 51 1.04 -19.03 -0.26
C SER A 51 0.72 -17.53 -0.32
N ASN A 52 1.30 -16.74 0.59
CA ASN A 52 1.28 -15.27 0.58
C ASN A 52 2.47 -14.71 -0.23
N TYR A 53 2.43 -13.45 -0.66
CA TYR A 53 3.53 -12.84 -1.45
C TYR A 53 4.66 -12.24 -0.58
N VAL A 54 4.55 -12.28 0.75
CA VAL A 54 5.45 -11.56 1.66
C VAL A 54 6.88 -12.09 1.61
N PHE A 55 7.04 -13.41 1.60
CA PHE A 55 8.35 -14.06 1.73
C PHE A 55 8.90 -14.63 0.42
N HIS A 56 8.28 -14.30 -0.72
CA HIS A 56 8.67 -14.83 -2.03
C HIS A 56 9.70 -13.93 -2.72
N LEU A 57 10.67 -14.54 -3.39
CA LEU A 57 11.52 -13.83 -4.34
C LEU A 57 10.70 -13.50 -5.61
N PRO A 58 10.87 -12.29 -6.19
CA PRO A 58 10.11 -11.88 -7.36
C PRO A 58 10.45 -12.77 -8.56
N ARG A 59 9.40 -13.28 -9.20
CA ARG A 59 9.47 -14.01 -10.46
C ARG A 59 9.25 -13.03 -11.62
N ASN A 60 9.67 -13.41 -12.84
CA ASN A 60 9.36 -12.67 -14.07
C ASN A 60 9.68 -11.15 -14.04
N ILE A 61 10.76 -10.76 -13.32
CA ILE A 61 11.17 -9.35 -13.16
C ILE A 61 11.21 -8.56 -14.47
N PRO A 62 11.73 -9.09 -15.61
CA PRO A 62 11.80 -8.33 -16.85
C PRO A 62 10.45 -7.79 -17.34
N VAL A 63 9.34 -8.48 -17.03
CA VAL A 63 7.98 -8.08 -17.48
C VAL A 63 7.49 -6.83 -16.75
N VAL A 64 7.91 -6.61 -15.50
CA VAL A 64 7.46 -5.47 -14.68
C VAL A 64 8.45 -4.32 -14.64
N LEU A 65 9.69 -4.53 -15.11
CA LEU A 65 10.75 -3.53 -15.04
C LEU A 65 10.40 -2.21 -15.75
N PRO A 66 9.80 -2.19 -16.97
CA PRO A 66 9.39 -0.95 -17.61
C PRO A 66 8.39 -0.17 -16.76
N LEU A 67 7.45 -0.87 -16.12
CA LEU A 67 6.45 -0.26 -15.25
C LEU A 67 7.10 0.34 -13.99
N CYS A 68 8.04 -0.38 -13.36
CA CYS A 68 8.81 0.14 -12.22
C CYS A 68 9.55 1.44 -12.58
N LEU A 69 10.17 1.49 -13.76
CA LEU A 69 10.89 2.69 -14.23
C LEU A 69 9.93 3.87 -14.46
N ILE A 70 8.79 3.63 -15.10
CA ILE A 70 7.76 4.66 -15.32
C ILE A 70 7.27 5.21 -13.98
N ILE A 71 7.00 4.35 -13.00
CA ILE A 71 6.58 4.76 -11.65
C ILE A 71 7.64 5.66 -11.02
N LEU A 72 8.92 5.28 -11.08
CA LEU A 72 10.00 6.09 -10.51
C LEU A 72 10.12 7.46 -11.19
N LEU A 73 9.99 7.52 -12.52
CA LEU A 73 10.04 8.78 -13.27
C LEU A 73 8.84 9.69 -12.95
N ILE A 74 7.63 9.14 -12.97
CA ILE A 74 6.41 9.88 -12.65
C ILE A 74 6.45 10.37 -11.19
N ASN A 75 6.94 9.53 -10.27
CA ASN A 75 7.08 9.86 -8.85
C ASN A 75 7.86 11.18 -8.63
N LEU A 76 8.91 11.45 -9.42
CA LEU A 76 9.67 12.71 -9.32
C LEU A 76 8.81 13.96 -9.55
N LEU A 77 7.77 13.84 -10.36
CA LEU A 77 6.84 14.92 -10.69
C LEU A 77 5.69 14.99 -9.70
N ILE A 78 5.07 13.84 -9.40
CA ILE A 78 3.79 13.82 -8.67
C ILE A 78 3.95 13.93 -7.16
N SER A 79 5.06 13.44 -6.58
CA SER A 79 5.28 13.47 -5.12
C SER A 79 5.31 14.91 -4.57
N ARG A 80 5.75 15.88 -5.37
CA ARG A 80 5.71 17.32 -5.06
C ARG A 80 4.31 17.86 -4.81
N ARG A 81 3.29 17.24 -5.43
CA ARG A 81 1.89 17.65 -5.37
C ARG A 81 1.07 16.76 -4.42
N SER A 82 1.71 15.82 -3.74
CA SER A 82 1.03 14.84 -2.88
C SER A 82 0.28 15.47 -1.71
N GLY A 83 0.85 16.51 -1.11
CA GLY A 83 0.32 17.16 0.09
C GLY A 83 0.82 16.59 1.41
N TYR A 84 1.48 15.44 1.38
CA TYR A 84 1.98 14.82 2.61
C TYR A 84 3.01 15.72 3.30
N SER A 85 2.84 15.95 4.60
CA SER A 85 3.73 16.78 5.40
C SER A 85 4.01 16.15 6.78
N PRO A 86 4.79 15.06 6.84
CA PRO A 86 5.13 14.43 8.12
C PRO A 86 6.04 15.34 8.98
N VAL A 87 5.58 15.73 10.17
CA VAL A 87 6.31 16.62 11.09
C VAL A 87 7.02 15.82 12.18
N GLY A 88 8.31 16.12 12.41
CA GLY A 88 9.14 15.44 13.41
C GLY A 88 9.81 14.17 12.87
N LEU A 89 10.87 13.69 13.54
CA LEU A 89 11.64 12.53 13.09
C LEU A 89 10.82 11.23 13.16
N PHE A 90 10.11 11.03 14.27
CA PHE A 90 9.28 9.83 14.50
C PHE A 90 8.22 9.64 13.41
N ASN A 91 7.47 10.69 13.07
CA ASN A 91 6.44 10.61 12.03
C ASN A 91 7.06 10.47 10.64
N ARG A 92 8.22 11.09 10.38
CA ARG A 92 8.93 10.93 9.11
C ARG A 92 9.41 9.50 8.89
N ILE A 93 10.02 8.86 9.89
CA ILE A 93 10.45 7.46 9.79
C ILE A 93 9.24 6.55 9.56
N ASN A 94 8.18 6.72 10.34
CA ASN A 94 6.99 5.89 10.19
C ASN A 94 6.32 6.09 8.83
N PHE A 95 6.19 7.34 8.36
CA PHE A 95 5.62 7.65 7.05
C PHE A 95 6.46 7.07 5.90
N VAL A 96 7.78 7.20 5.97
CA VAL A 96 8.67 6.81 4.87
C VAL A 96 8.92 5.31 4.81
N ILE A 97 9.01 4.64 5.96
CA ILE A 97 9.44 3.24 6.03
C ILE A 97 8.32 2.36 6.57
N THR A 98 7.86 2.65 7.79
CA THR A 98 7.02 1.71 8.54
C THR A 98 5.65 1.51 7.92
N TYR A 99 4.97 2.59 7.53
CA TYR A 99 3.69 2.53 6.82
C TYR A 99 3.83 1.80 5.49
N PRO A 100 4.75 2.19 4.57
CA PRO A 100 4.95 1.46 3.31
C PRO A 100 5.17 -0.04 3.49
N VAL A 101 6.06 -0.45 4.41
CA VAL A 101 6.34 -1.88 4.64
C VAL A 101 5.08 -2.62 5.08
N PHE A 102 4.36 -2.12 6.09
CA PHE A 102 3.20 -2.82 6.61
C PHE A 102 1.98 -2.73 5.70
N GLU A 103 1.81 -1.64 4.95
CA GLU A 103 0.77 -1.51 3.93
C GLU A 103 1.02 -2.45 2.74
N GLU A 104 2.26 -2.60 2.29
CA GLU A 104 2.58 -3.59 1.26
C GLU A 104 2.35 -5.02 1.76
N ILE A 105 2.70 -5.34 3.02
CA ILE A 105 2.37 -6.64 3.63
C ILE A 105 0.85 -6.85 3.66
N ALA A 106 0.07 -5.88 4.14
CA ALA A 106 -1.37 -6.02 4.24
C ALA A 106 -2.03 -6.19 2.87
N PHE A 107 -1.82 -5.25 1.96
CA PHE A 107 -2.60 -5.17 0.72
C PHE A 107 -2.06 -6.06 -0.39
N ARG A 108 -0.73 -6.14 -0.56
CA ARG A 108 -0.11 -6.95 -1.63
C ARG A 108 0.35 -8.30 -1.09
N GLY A 109 0.80 -8.35 0.16
CA GLY A 109 1.30 -9.57 0.79
C GLY A 109 0.21 -10.53 1.24
N LEU A 110 -0.93 -10.03 1.75
CA LEU A 110 -1.99 -10.85 2.32
C LEU A 110 -3.30 -10.78 1.53
N ILE A 111 -3.86 -9.59 1.34
CA ILE A 111 -5.17 -9.43 0.69
C ILE A 111 -5.12 -9.90 -0.76
N LEU A 112 -4.16 -9.43 -1.55
CA LEU A 112 -4.07 -9.75 -2.97
C LEU A 112 -3.98 -11.28 -3.22
N PRO A 113 -3.10 -12.06 -2.57
CA PRO A 113 -3.10 -13.53 -2.71
C PRO A 113 -4.40 -14.22 -2.30
N ILE A 114 -5.10 -13.70 -1.30
CA ILE A 114 -6.40 -14.24 -0.88
C ILE A 114 -7.43 -14.08 -2.00
N LEU A 115 -7.44 -12.91 -2.65
CA LEU A 115 -8.40 -12.59 -3.73
C LEU A 115 -8.04 -13.30 -5.04
N VAL A 116 -6.78 -13.30 -5.45
CA VAL A 116 -6.33 -13.86 -6.75
C VAL A 116 -6.59 -15.37 -6.86
N ARG A 117 -6.62 -16.10 -5.74
CA ARG A 117 -6.99 -17.54 -5.72
C ARG A 117 -8.39 -17.82 -6.23
N HIS A 118 -9.27 -16.83 -6.22
CA HIS A 118 -10.58 -16.95 -6.82
C HIS A 118 -10.48 -16.60 -8.31
N GLN A 119 -10.70 -17.60 -9.17
CA GLN A 119 -10.58 -17.45 -10.62
C GLN A 119 -11.38 -16.26 -11.19
N SER A 120 -12.56 -15.97 -10.65
CA SER A 120 -13.39 -14.83 -11.04
C SER A 120 -12.73 -13.47 -10.74
N LEU A 121 -11.86 -13.40 -9.74
CA LEU A 121 -11.16 -12.17 -9.34
C LEU A 121 -9.74 -12.09 -9.91
N GLY A 122 -9.06 -13.23 -10.05
CA GLY A 122 -7.67 -13.31 -10.52
C GLY A 122 -7.49 -13.34 -12.03
N GLU A 123 -8.38 -14.01 -12.78
CA GLU A 123 -8.15 -14.34 -14.20
C GLU A 123 -9.27 -13.89 -15.14
N LYS A 124 -10.55 -13.96 -14.73
CA LYS A 124 -11.68 -13.73 -15.67
C LYS A 124 -11.85 -12.28 -16.10
N PHE A 125 -11.43 -11.32 -15.27
CA PHE A 125 -11.52 -9.90 -15.55
C PHE A 125 -10.11 -9.32 -15.59
N THR A 126 -9.46 -9.50 -16.73
CA THR A 126 -8.15 -8.94 -17.01
C THR A 126 -8.25 -7.82 -18.05
N LEU A 127 -7.91 -6.60 -17.65
CA LEU A 127 -7.78 -5.48 -18.59
C LEU A 127 -6.35 -5.48 -19.15
N GLU A 128 -6.22 -5.56 -20.47
CA GLU A 128 -4.92 -5.39 -21.14
C GLU A 128 -4.53 -3.91 -21.16
N LEU A 129 -3.32 -3.61 -20.68
CA LEU A 129 -2.76 -2.26 -20.75
C LEU A 129 -1.67 -2.22 -21.83
N GLY A 130 -1.77 -1.25 -22.75
CA GLY A 130 -0.70 -0.97 -23.71
C GLY A 130 -0.39 -2.11 -24.68
N ASN A 131 -1.39 -2.81 -25.22
CA ASN A 131 -1.22 -3.85 -26.26
C ASN A 131 -0.16 -4.93 -25.91
N GLY A 132 -0.14 -5.39 -24.66
CA GLY A 132 0.79 -6.43 -24.19
C GLY A 132 2.11 -5.93 -23.62
N LEU A 133 2.34 -4.61 -23.56
CA LEU A 133 3.52 -4.02 -22.91
C LEU A 133 3.50 -4.13 -21.38
N PHE A 134 2.32 -4.29 -20.77
CA PHE A 134 2.16 -4.36 -19.32
C PHE A 134 1.43 -5.64 -18.90
N PRO A 135 1.70 -6.15 -17.69
CA PRO A 135 0.92 -7.26 -17.15
C PRO A 135 -0.56 -6.87 -17.02
N LYS A 136 -1.43 -7.86 -17.19
CA LYS A 136 -2.87 -7.67 -17.15
C LYS A 136 -3.35 -7.23 -15.77
N LEU A 137 -4.29 -6.29 -15.74
CA LEU A 137 -4.91 -5.80 -14.51
C LEU A 137 -6.09 -6.69 -14.13
N SER A 138 -6.01 -7.36 -12.97
CA SER A 138 -7.08 -8.22 -12.45
C SER A 138 -8.09 -7.44 -11.59
N LEU A 139 -9.29 -7.99 -11.43
CA LEU A 139 -10.29 -7.45 -10.50
C LEU A 139 -9.79 -7.50 -9.04
N ALA A 140 -9.00 -8.52 -8.67
CA ALA A 140 -8.36 -8.58 -7.36
C ALA A 140 -7.46 -7.36 -7.11
N VAL A 141 -6.65 -6.96 -8.09
CA VAL A 141 -5.81 -5.75 -7.99
C VAL A 141 -6.67 -4.50 -7.82
N ILE A 142 -7.72 -4.34 -8.61
CA ILE A 142 -8.65 -3.19 -8.51
C ILE A 142 -9.26 -3.12 -7.10
N ILE A 143 -9.77 -4.24 -6.59
CA ILE A 143 -10.35 -4.32 -5.23
C ILE A 143 -9.30 -3.92 -4.19
N THR A 144 -8.08 -4.48 -4.25
CA THR A 144 -7.03 -4.13 -3.28
C THR A 144 -6.63 -2.66 -3.34
N ALA A 145 -6.59 -2.05 -4.53
CA ALA A 145 -6.26 -0.64 -4.72
C ALA A 145 -7.34 0.27 -4.14
N VAL A 146 -8.62 -0.07 -4.34
CA VAL A 146 -9.76 0.66 -3.76
C VAL A 146 -9.76 0.53 -2.24
N LEU A 147 -9.58 -0.67 -1.70
CA LEU A 147 -9.51 -0.88 -0.26
C LEU A 147 -8.32 -0.13 0.36
N PHE A 148 -7.17 -0.11 -0.30
CA PHE A 148 -6.00 0.64 0.13
C PHE A 148 -6.24 2.16 0.16
N ALA A 149 -6.96 2.69 -0.83
CA ALA A 149 -7.34 4.10 -0.80
C ALA A 149 -8.35 4.40 0.29
N VAL A 150 -9.42 3.62 0.42
CA VAL A 150 -10.44 3.84 1.46
C VAL A 150 -9.84 3.68 2.86
N SER A 151 -8.85 2.80 3.06
CA SER A 151 -8.17 2.64 4.35
C SER A 151 -7.42 3.90 4.81
N HIS A 152 -7.12 4.85 3.92
CA HIS A 152 -6.54 6.14 4.32
C HIS A 152 -7.50 6.98 5.18
N LEU A 153 -8.81 6.77 5.07
CA LEU A 153 -9.81 7.42 5.93
C LEU A 153 -9.71 6.97 7.39
N GLN A 154 -8.92 5.92 7.69
CA GLN A 154 -8.59 5.54 9.07
C GLN A 154 -7.55 6.47 9.70
N TYR A 155 -6.72 7.10 8.88
CA TYR A 155 -5.65 8.00 9.29
C TYR A 155 -6.06 9.47 9.15
N TYR A 156 -6.91 9.78 8.18
CA TYR A 156 -7.28 11.15 7.79
C TYR A 156 -8.79 11.36 7.81
N LYS A 157 -9.24 12.54 8.23
CA LYS A 157 -10.64 12.96 8.08
C LYS A 157 -10.95 13.22 6.60
N LEU A 158 -12.16 12.87 6.16
CA LEU A 158 -12.61 13.12 4.79
C LEU A 158 -12.65 14.62 4.48
N ASN A 159 -11.78 15.07 3.59
CA ASN A 159 -11.71 16.42 3.04
C ASN A 159 -11.00 16.41 1.68
N ALA A 160 -10.87 17.57 1.03
CA ALA A 160 -10.22 17.67 -0.28
C ALA A 160 -8.77 17.13 -0.30
N GLU A 161 -8.03 17.30 0.79
CA GLU A 161 -6.66 16.81 0.91
C GLU A 161 -6.62 15.28 1.07
N SER A 162 -7.48 14.71 1.91
CA SER A 162 -7.56 13.25 2.05
C SER A 162 -8.04 12.58 0.77
N ILE A 163 -8.95 13.20 0.01
CA ILE A 163 -9.36 12.71 -1.31
C ILE A 163 -8.15 12.66 -2.25
N ARG A 164 -7.29 13.69 -2.24
CA ARG A 164 -6.04 13.68 -3.00
C ARG A 164 -5.13 12.52 -2.57
N PHE A 165 -4.97 12.27 -1.26
CA PHE A 165 -4.21 11.13 -0.75
C PHE A 165 -4.80 9.79 -1.24
N MET A 166 -6.12 9.65 -1.21
CA MET A 166 -6.82 8.47 -1.71
C MET A 166 -6.60 8.26 -3.20
N LEU A 167 -6.59 9.32 -4.01
CA LEU A 167 -6.29 9.21 -5.45
C LEU A 167 -4.87 8.69 -5.68
N PHE A 168 -3.87 9.22 -4.97
CA PHE A 168 -2.51 8.68 -5.01
C PHE A 168 -2.45 7.22 -4.55
N ALA A 169 -3.18 6.88 -3.49
CA ALA A 169 -3.26 5.52 -2.96
C ALA A 169 -3.92 4.55 -3.93
N VAL A 170 -5.01 4.92 -4.62
CA VAL A 170 -5.60 4.09 -5.68
C VAL A 170 -4.58 3.89 -6.80
N SER A 171 -3.96 4.95 -7.31
CA SER A 171 -3.01 4.85 -8.42
C SER A 171 -1.81 3.97 -8.06
N GLY A 172 -1.17 4.21 -6.91
CA GLY A 172 -0.09 3.35 -6.41
C GLY A 172 -0.58 1.93 -6.11
N GLY A 173 -1.79 1.79 -5.59
CA GLY A 173 -2.54 0.55 -5.40
C GLY A 173 -2.57 -0.32 -6.64
N LEU A 174 -3.04 0.26 -7.75
CA LEU A 174 -3.16 -0.43 -9.03
C LEU A 174 -1.80 -0.89 -9.54
N PHE A 175 -0.82 0.02 -9.62
CA PHE A 175 0.49 -0.30 -10.17
C PHE A 175 1.27 -1.30 -9.32
N PHE A 176 1.31 -1.11 -8.00
CA PHE A 176 1.98 -2.05 -7.10
C PHE A 176 1.26 -3.39 -7.06
N GLY A 177 -0.07 -3.41 -7.13
CA GLY A 177 -0.84 -4.65 -7.21
C GLY A 177 -0.52 -5.44 -8.49
N VAL A 178 -0.43 -4.78 -9.65
CA VAL A 178 0.01 -5.41 -10.91
C VAL A 178 1.41 -6.00 -10.77
N ILE A 179 2.37 -5.25 -10.22
CA ILE A 179 3.74 -5.72 -10.00
C ILE A 179 3.76 -6.93 -9.06
N ALA A 180 3.08 -6.84 -7.92
CA ALA A 180 3.05 -7.91 -6.92
C ALA A 180 2.36 -9.17 -7.44
N GLN A 181 1.27 -9.04 -8.22
CA GLN A 181 0.62 -10.20 -8.84
C GLN A 181 1.50 -10.84 -9.91
N ALA A 182 2.13 -10.05 -10.79
CA ALA A 182 2.96 -10.58 -11.88
C ALA A 182 4.27 -11.22 -11.40
N THR A 183 4.80 -10.75 -10.28
CA THR A 183 6.05 -11.26 -9.69
C THR A 183 5.84 -12.19 -8.50
N GLU A 184 4.60 -12.33 -8.02
CA GLU A 184 4.23 -13.07 -6.80
C GLU A 184 5.01 -12.63 -5.55
N SER A 185 5.42 -11.36 -5.49
CA SER A 185 6.32 -10.82 -4.46
C SER A 185 6.06 -9.35 -4.16
N ILE A 186 6.20 -8.97 -2.88
CA ILE A 186 6.17 -7.56 -2.47
C ILE A 186 7.55 -6.89 -2.48
N LEU A 187 8.63 -7.65 -2.76
CA LEU A 187 10.00 -7.14 -2.63
C LEU A 187 10.31 -5.97 -3.58
N LEU A 188 9.61 -5.87 -4.71
CA LEU A 188 9.73 -4.72 -5.62
C LEU A 188 8.81 -3.56 -5.22
N THR A 189 7.64 -3.84 -4.63
CA THR A 189 6.66 -2.79 -4.32
C THR A 189 7.03 -2.00 -3.07
N ILE A 190 7.64 -2.65 -2.07
CA ILE A 190 8.16 -1.98 -0.86
C ILE A 190 9.12 -0.83 -1.20
N PRO A 191 10.23 -1.04 -1.94
CA PRO A 191 11.17 0.04 -2.24
C PRO A 191 10.55 1.12 -3.13
N LEU A 192 9.64 0.78 -4.05
CA LEU A 192 8.90 1.77 -4.85
C LEU A 192 8.00 2.66 -3.98
N HIS A 193 7.31 2.06 -3.02
CA HIS A 193 6.45 2.79 -2.08
C HIS A 193 7.29 3.68 -1.14
N ILE A 194 8.38 3.15 -0.59
CA ILE A 194 9.35 3.93 0.19
C ILE A 194 9.91 5.09 -0.64
N ALA A 195 10.22 4.89 -1.92
CA ALA A 195 10.73 5.95 -2.79
C ALA A 195 9.70 7.08 -3.01
N PHE A 196 8.41 6.74 -3.16
CA PHE A 196 7.33 7.75 -3.23
C PHE A 196 7.22 8.53 -1.92
N ASN A 197 7.11 7.85 -0.78
CA ASN A 197 6.96 8.53 0.52
C ASN A 197 8.21 9.35 0.89
N SER A 198 9.41 8.84 0.57
CA SER A 198 10.67 9.57 0.74
C SER A 198 10.68 10.87 -0.05
N SER A 199 10.26 10.81 -1.32
CA SER A 199 10.20 11.97 -2.20
C SER A 199 9.19 13.00 -1.68
N ALA A 200 7.99 12.55 -1.29
CA ALA A 200 6.96 13.41 -0.72
C ALA A 200 7.44 14.12 0.57
N ALA A 201 8.04 13.37 1.50
CA ALA A 201 8.60 13.92 2.74
C ALA A 201 9.74 14.91 2.49
N LEU A 202 10.61 14.63 1.51
CA LEU A 202 11.71 15.53 1.14
C LEU A 202 11.19 16.85 0.56
N TYR A 203 10.21 16.80 -0.35
CA TYR A 203 9.63 18.01 -0.93
C TYR A 203 8.91 18.85 0.13
N ALA A 204 8.12 18.23 1.00
CA ALA A 204 7.47 18.92 2.11
C ALA A 204 8.49 19.65 3.02
N TYR A 205 9.57 18.97 3.39
CA TYR A 205 10.64 19.57 4.20
C TYR A 205 11.29 20.78 3.51
N ARG A 206 11.55 20.70 2.20
CA ARG A 206 12.13 21.80 1.42
C ARG A 206 11.19 23.01 1.35
N THR A 207 9.91 22.79 1.09
CA THR A 207 8.90 23.87 1.05
C THR A 207 8.77 24.57 2.39
N THR A 208 8.68 23.83 3.50
CA THR A 208 8.64 24.44 4.85
C THR A 208 9.91 25.22 5.18
N LYS A 209 11.08 24.75 4.76
CA LYS A 209 12.35 25.46 4.97
C LYS A 209 12.41 26.76 4.17
N GLN A 210 11.89 26.78 2.94
CA GLN A 210 11.83 28.00 2.12
C GLN A 210 10.90 29.05 2.71
N GLN A 211 9.76 28.65 3.28
CA GLN A 211 8.82 29.57 3.94
C GLN A 211 9.34 30.20 5.24
N ARG A 212 10.42 29.65 5.82
CA ARG A 212 11.05 30.15 7.05
C ARG A 212 12.26 31.04 6.80
N LYS A 213 12.66 31.21 5.54
CA LYS A 213 13.72 32.13 5.12
C LYS A 213 13.07 33.40 4.57
#